data_AF-A0AA49XER2-F1
#
_entry.id   AF-A0AA49XER2-F1
#
_cell.length_a   1.000
_cell.length_b   1.000
_cell.length_c   1.000
_cell.angle_alpha   90.00
_cell.angle_beta   90.00
_cell.angle_gamma   90.00
#
_symmetry.space_group_name_H-M   'P 1'
#
loop_
_entity.id
_entity.type
_entity.pdbx_description
1 polymer ?
#
loop_
_entity_poly.entity_id
_entity_poly.type
_entity_poly.pdbx_seq_one_letter_code
_entity_poly.pdbx_strand_id
1 'polypeptide(L)'
;RQLAGMRGLMAKPDGSIIETPITSNFREGLNVLQYFISTHGARKGLADTALKTANSGYLTRRLVDVTQDLVVVEHDCGSYEGVFMKAVVEGGEVIEPLHERILGRVTAVDIISPDSAECVVFPAGTLLNEEHVEQIETMGIDEVKVRTPLTCKTRYGLCAKCYGRDLGRGHLVSVGEAVGVIAAQSIGEPG
;
A
#
# COMPACT_ATOMS: atom_id res chain seq x y z
N ARG A 1 9.04 27.93 -1.97
CA ARG A 1 9.96 28.20 -3.12
C ARG A 1 9.38 29.26 -4.08
N GLN A 2 8.21 29.05 -4.72
CA GLN A 2 7.67 29.99 -5.74
C GLN A 2 7.10 31.33 -5.21
N LEU A 3 6.87 31.44 -3.90
CA LEU A 3 6.32 32.66 -3.28
C LEU A 3 7.35 33.80 -3.16
N ALA A 4 8.61 33.48 -2.87
CA ALA A 4 9.68 34.45 -2.62
C ALA A 4 10.97 34.20 -3.43
N GLY A 5 11.07 33.06 -4.12
CA GLY A 5 12.14 32.75 -5.06
C GLY A 5 11.58 32.56 -6.47
N MET A 6 12.46 32.47 -7.46
CA MET A 6 12.06 32.33 -8.86
C MET A 6 11.10 31.16 -9.06
N ARG A 7 10.11 31.35 -9.94
CA ARG A 7 9.11 30.32 -10.21
C ARG A 7 9.70 29.14 -11.00
N GLY A 8 10.65 29.41 -11.89
CA GLY A 8 11.42 28.38 -12.61
C GLY A 8 10.88 28.07 -14.01
N LEU A 9 11.21 26.86 -14.48
CA LEU A 9 10.82 26.38 -15.80
C LEU A 9 9.37 25.90 -15.80
N MET A 10 8.71 26.03 -16.96
CA MET A 10 7.32 25.62 -17.16
C MET A 10 7.25 24.59 -18.29
N ALA A 11 6.28 23.67 -18.20
CA ALA A 11 6.01 22.71 -19.26
C ALA A 11 5.00 23.27 -20.26
N LYS A 12 5.23 23.01 -21.54
CA LYS A 12 4.24 23.18 -22.61
C LYS A 12 3.15 22.10 -22.52
N PRO A 13 2.02 22.26 -23.22
CA PRO A 13 0.96 21.25 -23.25
C PRO A 13 1.37 19.87 -23.78
N ASP A 14 2.42 19.80 -24.62
CA ASP A 14 3.01 18.56 -25.12
C ASP A 14 3.92 17.87 -24.09
N GLY A 15 4.23 18.52 -22.97
CA GLY A 15 5.15 18.03 -21.93
C GLY A 15 6.60 18.48 -22.11
N SER A 16 6.95 19.15 -23.21
CA SER A 16 8.28 19.72 -23.39
C SER A 16 8.53 20.84 -22.38
N ILE A 17 9.76 20.98 -21.89
CA ILE A 17 10.13 22.09 -21.00
C ILE A 17 10.37 23.34 -21.86
N ILE A 18 9.84 24.49 -21.42
CA ILE A 18 10.13 25.79 -22.02
C ILE A 18 11.49 26.25 -21.50
N GLU A 19 12.44 26.46 -22.42
CA GLU A 19 13.83 26.81 -22.09
C GLU A 19 13.97 28.17 -21.39
N THR A 20 13.04 29.09 -21.60
CA THR A 20 13.03 30.41 -20.94
C THR A 20 12.34 30.33 -19.56
N PRO A 21 13.08 30.48 -18.45
CA PRO A 21 12.51 30.40 -17.11
C PRO A 21 11.76 31.67 -16.70
N ILE A 22 10.78 31.52 -15.80
CA ILE A 22 10.15 32.64 -15.11
C ILE A 22 11.02 33.02 -13.90
N THR A 23 11.72 34.15 -14.02
CA THR A 23 12.65 34.68 -13.00
C THR A 23 11.94 35.36 -11.84
N SER A 24 10.79 35.98 -12.10
CA SER A 24 9.96 36.65 -11.10
C SER A 24 9.22 35.65 -10.20
N ASN A 25 8.72 36.16 -9.08
CA ASN A 25 7.99 35.40 -8.06
C ASN A 25 6.61 36.03 -7.78
N PHE A 26 5.77 35.33 -7.00
CA PHE A 26 4.41 35.82 -6.72
C PHE A 26 4.36 37.12 -5.92
N ARG A 27 5.41 37.44 -5.15
CA ARG A 27 5.50 38.71 -4.40
C ARG A 27 5.86 39.89 -5.31
N GLU A 28 6.74 39.68 -6.29
CA GLU A 28 7.16 40.67 -7.28
C GLU A 28 6.12 40.88 -8.38
N GLY A 29 5.27 39.88 -8.62
CA GLY A 29 4.28 39.86 -9.69
C GLY A 29 4.84 39.29 -10.98
N LEU A 30 3.93 38.84 -11.86
CA LEU A 30 4.27 38.25 -13.16
C LEU A 30 3.92 39.25 -14.26
N ASN A 31 4.81 39.41 -15.25
CA ASN A 31 4.47 40.16 -16.45
C ASN A 31 3.47 39.38 -17.33
N VAL A 32 2.86 40.04 -18.31
CA VAL A 32 1.80 39.45 -19.15
C VAL A 32 2.24 38.16 -19.83
N LEU A 33 3.48 38.12 -20.36
CA LEU A 33 4.02 36.94 -21.05
C LEU A 33 4.28 35.78 -20.08
N GLN A 34 4.88 36.05 -18.91
CA GLN A 34 5.16 35.05 -17.87
C GLN A 34 3.86 34.47 -17.30
N TYR A 35 2.85 35.32 -17.10
CA TYR A 35 1.53 34.86 -16.69
C TYR A 35 0.90 33.96 -17.76
N PHE A 36 0.93 34.37 -19.04
CA PHE A 36 0.42 33.58 -20.17
C PHE A 36 1.14 32.23 -20.34
N ILE A 37 2.45 32.17 -20.11
CA ILE A 37 3.20 30.91 -20.11
C ILE A 37 2.75 30.01 -18.95
N SER A 38 2.52 30.59 -17.77
CA SER A 38 2.06 29.84 -16.60
C SER A 38 0.65 29.25 -16.76
N THR A 39 -0.21 29.81 -17.62
CA THR A 39 -1.57 29.28 -17.79
C THR A 39 -1.60 27.95 -18.55
N HIS A 40 -0.61 27.68 -19.41
CA HIS A 40 -0.56 26.43 -20.18
C HIS A 40 -0.39 25.22 -19.26
N GLY A 41 0.61 25.26 -18.38
CA GLY A 41 0.86 24.22 -17.39
C GLY A 41 -0.30 24.09 -16.40
N ALA A 42 -0.86 25.21 -15.93
CA ALA A 42 -1.99 25.19 -15.00
C ALA A 42 -3.25 24.57 -15.63
N ARG A 43 -3.60 24.96 -16.87
CA ARG A 43 -4.76 24.41 -17.58
C ARG A 43 -4.59 22.93 -17.88
N LYS A 44 -3.41 22.50 -18.33
CA LYS A 44 -3.11 21.08 -18.53
C LYS A 44 -3.22 20.31 -17.22
N GLY A 45 -2.63 20.81 -16.14
CA GLY A 45 -2.74 20.18 -14.81
C GLY A 45 -4.19 20.02 -14.36
N LEU A 46 -5.02 21.06 -14.49
CA LEU A 46 -6.45 20.98 -14.15
C LEU A 46 -7.20 19.98 -15.02
N ALA A 47 -6.95 19.98 -16.33
CA ALA A 47 -7.57 19.03 -17.26
C ALA A 47 -7.13 17.59 -16.97
N ASP A 48 -5.85 17.36 -16.74
CA ASP A 48 -5.28 16.05 -16.42
C ASP A 48 -5.84 15.54 -15.09
N THR A 49 -5.96 16.38 -14.06
CA THR A 49 -6.62 16.01 -12.81
C THR A 49 -8.07 15.62 -13.05
N ALA A 50 -8.84 16.41 -13.80
CA ALA A 50 -10.24 16.10 -14.09
C ALA A 50 -10.41 14.78 -14.86
N LEU A 51 -9.53 14.50 -15.82
CA LEU A 51 -9.52 13.25 -16.57
C LEU A 51 -9.07 12.06 -15.70
N LYS A 52 -8.05 12.24 -14.87
CA LYS A 52 -7.56 11.19 -13.96
C LYS A 52 -8.60 10.82 -12.92
N THR A 53 -9.38 11.77 -12.39
CA THR A 53 -10.50 11.49 -11.48
C THR A 53 -11.50 10.49 -12.08
N ALA A 54 -11.82 10.61 -13.37
CA ALA A 54 -12.71 9.68 -14.04
C ALA A 54 -12.09 8.27 -14.16
N ASN A 55 -10.78 8.19 -14.43
CA ASN A 55 -10.06 6.92 -14.52
C ASN A 55 -9.95 6.21 -13.17
N SER A 56 -9.67 6.95 -12.09
CA SER A 56 -9.62 6.39 -10.73
C SER A 56 -10.97 5.82 -10.33
N GLY A 57 -12.07 6.57 -10.52
CA GLY A 57 -13.42 6.07 -10.25
C GLY A 57 -13.79 4.83 -11.08
N TYR A 58 -13.37 4.79 -12.35
CA TYR A 58 -13.56 3.63 -13.21
C TYR A 58 -12.79 2.39 -12.73
N LEU A 59 -11.54 2.57 -12.30
CA LEU A 59 -10.72 1.52 -11.74
C LEU A 59 -11.34 0.97 -10.45
N THR A 60 -11.74 1.83 -9.51
CA THR A 60 -12.40 1.42 -8.26
C THR A 60 -13.64 0.60 -8.54
N ARG A 61 -14.48 1.05 -9.48
CA ARG A 61 -15.68 0.30 -9.89
C ARG A 61 -15.31 -1.09 -10.43
N ARG A 62 -14.34 -1.19 -11.34
CA ARG A 62 -13.90 -2.48 -11.88
C ARG A 62 -13.33 -3.41 -10.81
N LEU A 63 -12.59 -2.87 -9.85
CA LEU A 63 -12.06 -3.65 -8.73
C LEU A 63 -13.22 -4.19 -7.88
N VAL A 64 -14.18 -3.34 -7.50
CA VAL A 64 -15.37 -3.75 -6.73
C VAL A 64 -16.20 -4.80 -7.48
N ASP A 65 -16.42 -4.64 -8.78
CA ASP A 65 -17.19 -5.60 -9.59
C ASP A 65 -16.59 -7.01 -9.54
N VAL A 66 -15.26 -7.13 -9.41
CA VAL A 66 -14.54 -8.42 -9.32
C VAL A 66 -14.47 -8.94 -7.89
N THR A 67 -14.38 -8.06 -6.88
CA THR A 67 -14.12 -8.45 -5.49
C THR A 67 -15.35 -8.44 -4.59
N GLN A 68 -16.52 -7.97 -5.04
CA GLN A 68 -17.72 -7.82 -4.20
C GLN A 68 -18.15 -9.10 -3.47
N ASP A 69 -17.88 -10.27 -4.04
CA ASP A 69 -18.26 -11.57 -3.45
C ASP A 69 -17.22 -12.09 -2.43
N LEU A 70 -16.09 -11.40 -2.23
CA LEU A 70 -15.07 -11.78 -1.26
C LEU A 70 -15.45 -11.30 0.15
N VAL A 71 -16.05 -12.22 0.90
CA VAL A 71 -16.44 -12.05 2.31
C VAL A 71 -15.68 -13.04 3.18
N VAL A 72 -15.41 -12.67 4.43
CA VAL A 72 -14.87 -13.61 5.42
C VAL A 72 -15.99 -14.53 5.91
N VAL A 73 -15.91 -15.82 5.63
CA VAL A 73 -17.01 -16.78 5.89
C VAL A 73 -16.73 -17.74 7.04
N GLU A 74 -15.47 -17.93 7.41
CA GLU A 74 -15.07 -18.83 8.49
C GLU A 74 -13.85 -18.30 9.24
N HIS A 75 -13.54 -18.88 10.40
CA HIS A 75 -12.38 -18.45 11.19
C HIS A 75 -11.05 -19.00 10.67
N ASP A 76 -10.99 -20.29 10.31
CA ASP A 76 -9.75 -20.96 9.92
C ASP A 76 -10.02 -22.07 8.89
N CYS A 77 -9.36 -21.98 7.73
CA CYS A 77 -9.42 -23.00 6.68
C CYS A 77 -8.44 -24.18 6.91
N GLY A 78 -7.63 -24.15 7.98
CA GLY A 78 -6.67 -25.19 8.32
C GLY A 78 -5.45 -25.27 7.39
N SER A 79 -5.22 -24.26 6.54
CA SER A 79 -4.09 -24.27 5.60
C SER A 79 -2.76 -23.97 6.30
N TYR A 80 -1.74 -24.77 6.00
CA TYR A 80 -0.33 -24.52 6.35
C TYR A 80 0.45 -23.90 5.17
N GLU A 81 -0.25 -23.62 4.07
CA GLU A 81 0.31 -22.93 2.91
C GLU A 81 0.32 -21.43 3.15
N GLY A 82 1.35 -20.79 2.63
CA GLY A 82 1.62 -19.39 2.84
C GLY A 82 2.80 -18.94 1.99
N VAL A 83 3.10 -17.65 2.08
CA VAL A 83 4.20 -17.03 1.34
C VAL A 83 5.29 -16.63 2.33
N PHE A 84 6.55 -16.85 1.95
CA PHE A 84 7.69 -16.33 2.71
C PHE A 84 7.83 -14.84 2.46
N MET A 85 7.69 -14.05 3.52
CA MET A 85 7.91 -12.61 3.50
C MET A 85 9.34 -12.32 3.96
N LYS A 86 10.01 -11.42 3.24
CA LYS A 86 11.36 -10.89 3.50
C LYS A 86 11.34 -9.38 3.37
N ALA A 87 12.33 -8.69 3.91
CA ALA A 87 12.52 -7.28 3.61
C ALA A 87 12.71 -7.07 2.09
N VAL A 88 12.18 -5.97 1.54
CA VAL A 88 12.38 -5.58 0.14
C VAL A 88 13.62 -4.71 0.04
N VAL A 89 14.64 -5.21 -0.65
CA VAL A 89 15.91 -4.52 -0.86
C VAL A 89 16.05 -4.18 -2.34
N GLU A 90 16.23 -2.90 -2.65
CA GLU A 90 16.45 -2.42 -4.01
C GLU A 90 17.67 -1.50 -4.01
N GLY A 91 18.65 -1.79 -4.88
CA GLY A 91 19.86 -0.95 -4.97
C GLY A 91 20.76 -0.93 -3.72
N GLY A 92 20.54 -1.84 -2.76
CA GLY A 92 21.29 -1.88 -1.49
C GLY A 92 20.65 -1.09 -0.35
N GLU A 93 19.53 -0.41 -0.59
CA GLU A 93 18.71 0.21 0.44
C GLU A 93 17.49 -0.66 0.74
N VAL A 94 17.09 -0.72 2.01
CA VAL A 94 15.86 -1.38 2.44
C VAL A 94 14.69 -0.43 2.17
N ILE A 95 13.84 -0.77 1.20
CA ILE A 95 12.65 0.04 0.87
C ILE A 95 11.54 -0.23 1.87
N GLU A 96 11.30 -1.51 2.17
CA GLU A 96 10.23 -1.96 3.06
C GLU A 96 10.82 -3.03 4.01
N PRO A 97 10.92 -2.73 5.31
CA PRO A 97 11.47 -3.67 6.28
C PRO A 97 10.53 -4.84 6.52
N LEU A 98 11.05 -5.96 7.05
CA LEU A 98 10.25 -7.16 7.29
C LEU A 98 9.08 -6.87 8.25
N HIS A 99 9.32 -6.06 9.29
CA HIS A 99 8.34 -5.80 10.34
C HIS A 99 7.03 -5.19 9.81
N GLU A 100 7.11 -4.23 8.86
CA GLU A 100 5.93 -3.62 8.24
C GLU A 100 5.16 -4.63 7.38
N ARG A 101 5.86 -5.54 6.70
CA ARG A 101 5.24 -6.52 5.79
C ARG A 101 4.46 -7.61 6.49
N ILE A 102 4.89 -7.99 7.70
CA ILE A 102 4.31 -9.09 8.46
C ILE A 102 3.29 -8.63 9.51
N LEU A 103 3.28 -7.34 9.87
CA LEU A 103 2.34 -6.78 10.84
C LEU A 103 0.88 -7.08 10.46
N GLY A 104 0.11 -7.57 11.42
CA GLY A 104 -1.30 -7.92 11.24
C GLY A 104 -1.54 -9.19 10.44
N ARG A 105 -0.49 -9.93 10.02
CA ARG A 105 -0.63 -11.23 9.35
C ARG A 105 -0.60 -12.38 10.36
N VAL A 106 -1.00 -13.56 9.90
CA VAL A 106 -0.99 -14.79 10.70
C VAL A 106 0.12 -15.73 10.21
N THR A 107 0.87 -16.32 11.13
CA THR A 107 1.95 -17.27 10.82
C THR A 107 1.38 -18.56 10.22
N ALA A 108 2.02 -19.07 9.15
CA ALA A 108 1.63 -20.33 8.51
C ALA A 108 2.30 -21.55 9.15
N VAL A 109 3.50 -21.36 9.70
CA VAL A 109 4.34 -22.35 10.40
C VAL A 109 4.89 -21.74 11.67
N ASP A 110 5.41 -22.59 12.56
CA ASP A 110 6.08 -22.18 13.78
C ASP A 110 7.32 -21.33 13.45
N ILE A 111 7.48 -20.21 14.16
CA ILE A 111 8.68 -19.37 14.09
C ILE A 111 9.66 -19.90 15.13
N ILE A 112 10.84 -20.31 14.67
CA ILE A 112 11.89 -20.90 15.51
C ILE A 112 12.97 -19.84 15.75
N SER A 113 13.53 -19.81 16.97
CA SER A 113 14.64 -18.90 17.30
C SER A 113 15.90 -19.29 16.53
N PRO A 114 16.62 -18.33 15.92
CA PRO A 114 17.90 -18.60 15.26
C PRO A 114 18.99 -19.06 16.26
N ASP A 115 18.93 -18.59 17.51
CA ASP A 115 19.93 -18.91 18.54
C ASP A 115 19.68 -20.25 19.23
N SER A 116 18.43 -20.71 19.25
CA SER A 116 18.04 -22.00 19.84
C SER A 116 17.12 -22.76 18.90
N ALA A 117 17.72 -23.70 18.15
CA ALA A 117 17.06 -24.49 17.10
C ALA A 117 15.85 -25.34 17.55
N GLU A 118 15.56 -25.39 18.86
CA GLU A 118 14.43 -26.13 19.43
C GLU A 118 13.39 -25.24 20.14
N CYS A 119 13.63 -23.92 20.25
CA CYS A 119 12.67 -23.03 20.90
C CYS A 119 11.73 -22.40 19.86
N VAL A 120 10.45 -22.79 19.93
CA VAL A 120 9.37 -22.14 19.18
C VAL A 120 9.08 -20.79 19.84
N VAL A 121 9.37 -19.70 19.13
CA VAL A 121 9.10 -18.33 19.57
C VAL A 121 7.61 -18.02 19.42
N PHE A 122 7.05 -18.36 18.26
CA PHE A 122 5.62 -18.20 17.99
C PHE A 122 5.06 -19.44 17.31
N PRO A 123 3.96 -20.03 17.83
CA PRO A 123 3.33 -21.16 17.16
C PRO A 123 2.64 -20.75 15.86
N ALA A 124 2.40 -21.71 14.98
CA ALA A 124 1.63 -21.54 13.77
C ALA A 124 0.21 -21.06 14.08
N GLY A 125 -0.30 -20.15 13.25
CA GLY A 125 -1.63 -19.56 13.43
C GLY A 125 -1.67 -18.38 14.41
N THR A 126 -0.51 -17.86 14.83
CA THR A 126 -0.41 -16.67 15.69
C THR A 126 -0.60 -15.40 14.86
N LEU A 127 -1.44 -14.49 15.33
CA LEU A 127 -1.59 -13.15 14.76
C LEU A 127 -0.42 -12.28 15.22
N LEU A 128 0.28 -11.65 14.27
CA LEU A 128 1.42 -10.79 14.53
C LEU A 128 0.95 -9.38 14.88
N ASN A 129 1.18 -8.98 16.14
CA ASN A 129 0.94 -7.63 16.64
C ASN A 129 2.28 -6.88 16.73
N GLU A 130 2.23 -5.59 17.07
CA GLU A 130 3.39 -4.70 17.18
C GLU A 130 4.49 -5.30 18.07
N GLU A 131 4.12 -5.81 19.26
CA GLU A 131 5.06 -6.47 20.18
C GLU A 131 5.71 -7.73 19.59
N HIS A 132 4.93 -8.56 18.88
CA HIS A 132 5.44 -9.78 18.26
C HIS A 132 6.46 -9.47 17.17
N VAL A 133 6.17 -8.43 16.39
CA VAL A 133 7.01 -8.03 15.28
C VAL A 133 8.33 -7.42 15.76
N GLU A 134 8.31 -6.60 16.82
CA GLU A 134 9.53 -6.07 17.44
C GLU A 134 10.44 -7.18 17.99
N GLN A 135 9.84 -8.24 18.56
CA GLN A 135 10.57 -9.43 19.01
C GLN A 135 11.22 -10.18 17.84
N ILE A 136 10.50 -10.37 16.72
CA ILE A 136 11.03 -11.02 15.51
C ILE A 136 12.23 -10.25 14.96
N GLU A 137 12.16 -8.92 14.93
CA GLU A 137 13.25 -8.06 14.46
C GLU A 137 14.46 -8.09 15.40
N THR A 138 14.24 -8.05 16.72
CA THR A 138 15.31 -8.12 17.74
C THR A 138 16.05 -9.46 17.70
N MET A 139 15.35 -10.55 17.35
CA MET A 139 15.94 -11.88 17.20
C MET A 139 16.71 -12.06 15.88
N GLY A 140 16.67 -11.08 14.96
CA GLY A 140 17.37 -11.19 13.68
C GLY A 140 16.76 -12.23 12.73
N ILE A 141 15.44 -12.41 12.76
CA ILE A 141 14.75 -13.31 11.83
C ILE A 141 14.55 -12.60 10.49
N ASP A 142 15.15 -13.14 9.42
CA ASP A 142 15.12 -12.51 8.09
C ASP A 142 13.91 -12.91 7.22
N GLU A 143 13.26 -14.03 7.54
CA GLU A 143 12.12 -14.54 6.78
C GLU A 143 11.04 -15.14 7.67
N VAL A 144 9.77 -14.85 7.35
CA VAL A 144 8.61 -15.41 8.05
C VAL A 144 7.60 -15.90 7.03
N LYS A 145 7.15 -17.15 7.19
CA LYS A 145 6.08 -17.70 6.35
C LYS A 145 4.72 -17.33 6.92
N VAL A 146 3.99 -16.49 6.20
CA VAL A 146 2.66 -15.98 6.60
C VAL A 146 1.56 -16.57 5.73
N ARG A 147 0.37 -16.72 6.30
CA ARG A 147 -0.83 -17.07 5.54
C ARG A 147 -1.21 -15.90 4.64
N THR A 148 -1.76 -16.22 3.47
CA THR A 148 -2.22 -15.23 2.49
C THR A 148 -3.61 -15.59 1.98
N PRO A 149 -4.42 -14.60 1.56
CA PRO A 149 -5.68 -14.85 0.88
C PRO A 149 -5.54 -15.76 -0.35
N LEU A 150 -4.40 -15.71 -1.04
CA LEU A 150 -4.14 -16.48 -2.27
C LEU A 150 -3.98 -17.99 -2.03
N THR A 151 -3.58 -18.41 -0.84
CA THR A 151 -3.37 -19.83 -0.47
C THR A 151 -4.45 -20.32 0.49
N CYS A 152 -5.57 -19.59 0.56
CA CYS A 152 -6.72 -19.96 1.37
C CYS A 152 -7.45 -21.16 0.76
N LYS A 153 -7.86 -22.13 1.59
CA LYS A 153 -8.57 -23.35 1.14
C LYS A 153 -10.10 -23.23 1.17
N THR A 154 -10.61 -22.06 1.58
CA THR A 154 -12.05 -21.76 1.63
C THR A 154 -12.63 -21.70 0.22
N ARG A 155 -13.74 -22.43 -0.03
CA ARG A 155 -14.29 -22.59 -1.38
C ARG A 155 -15.07 -21.38 -1.91
N TYR A 156 -15.68 -20.60 -1.03
CA TYR A 156 -16.53 -19.44 -1.36
C TYR A 156 -16.33 -18.31 -0.36
N GLY A 157 -15.24 -17.56 -0.53
CA GLY A 157 -14.86 -16.46 0.36
C GLY A 157 -13.49 -16.70 0.98
N LEU A 158 -13.27 -16.15 2.17
CA LEU A 158 -12.00 -16.23 2.87
C LEU A 158 -12.16 -16.66 4.33
N CYS A 159 -11.11 -17.24 4.91
CA CYS A 159 -11.06 -17.41 6.36
C CYS A 159 -10.36 -16.22 7.05
N ALA A 160 -10.76 -15.91 8.28
CA ALA A 160 -10.22 -14.78 9.04
C ALA A 160 -8.70 -14.86 9.21
N LYS A 161 -8.16 -16.06 9.47
CA LYS A 161 -6.71 -16.25 9.63
C LYS A 161 -5.89 -16.05 8.35
N CYS A 162 -6.45 -16.32 7.16
CA CYS A 162 -5.73 -16.07 5.91
C CYS A 162 -5.74 -14.59 5.52
N TYR A 163 -6.74 -13.82 5.98
CA TYR A 163 -6.77 -12.36 5.84
C TYR A 163 -5.81 -11.69 6.83
N GLY A 164 -5.98 -12.02 8.12
CA GLY A 164 -5.29 -11.38 9.24
C GLY A 164 -6.13 -10.29 9.92
N ARG A 165 -5.47 -9.19 10.25
CA ARG A 165 -6.00 -8.08 11.03
C ARG A 165 -6.86 -7.15 10.18
N ASP A 166 -7.98 -6.71 10.75
CA ASP A 166 -8.71 -5.55 10.26
C ASP A 166 -7.89 -4.28 10.58
N LEU A 167 -7.38 -3.61 9.55
CA LEU A 167 -6.55 -2.42 9.69
C LEU A 167 -7.33 -1.20 10.21
N GLY A 168 -8.66 -1.20 10.12
CA GLY A 168 -9.49 -0.11 10.64
C GLY A 168 -9.76 -0.22 12.14
N ARG A 169 -9.87 -1.45 12.67
CA ARG A 169 -10.22 -1.71 14.08
C ARG A 169 -9.07 -2.25 14.93
N GLY A 170 -8.04 -2.78 14.29
CA GLY A 170 -6.85 -3.28 14.96
C GLY A 170 -7.00 -4.65 15.64
N HIS A 171 -8.06 -5.41 15.36
CA HIS A 171 -8.20 -6.80 15.81
C HIS A 171 -8.31 -7.76 14.62
N LEU A 172 -8.30 -9.07 14.85
CA LEU A 172 -8.53 -10.06 13.78
C LEU A 172 -9.86 -9.76 13.07
N VAL A 173 -9.88 -9.89 11.74
CA VAL A 173 -11.10 -9.62 10.98
C VAL A 173 -12.26 -10.52 11.43
N SER A 174 -13.45 -9.93 11.53
CA SER A 174 -14.65 -10.66 11.93
C SER A 174 -15.26 -11.42 10.77
N VAL A 175 -15.92 -12.55 11.09
CA VAL A 175 -16.70 -13.31 10.11
C VAL A 175 -17.90 -12.46 9.68
N GLY A 176 -18.14 -12.39 8.37
CA GLY A 176 -19.16 -11.55 7.75
C GLY A 176 -18.63 -10.24 7.13
N GLU A 177 -17.36 -9.87 7.37
CA GLU A 177 -16.80 -8.64 6.81
C GLU A 177 -16.56 -8.76 5.30
N ALA A 178 -17.05 -7.76 4.54
CA ALA A 178 -16.90 -7.67 3.09
C ALA A 178 -15.52 -7.13 2.67
N VAL A 179 -14.47 -7.90 2.97
CA VAL A 179 -13.07 -7.52 2.75
C VAL A 179 -12.73 -7.21 1.28
N GLY A 180 -13.45 -7.79 0.32
CA GLY A 180 -13.24 -7.52 -1.09
C GLY A 180 -13.56 -6.09 -1.51
N VAL A 181 -14.66 -5.53 -0.99
CA VAL A 181 -15.05 -4.14 -1.26
C VAL A 181 -14.08 -3.18 -0.59
N ILE A 182 -13.70 -3.46 0.65
CA ILE A 182 -12.72 -2.67 1.41
C ILE A 182 -11.39 -2.62 0.64
N ALA A 183 -10.86 -3.78 0.23
CA ALA A 183 -9.61 -3.85 -0.52
C ALA A 183 -9.66 -3.08 -1.86
N ALA A 184 -10.77 -3.19 -2.60
CA ALA A 184 -10.94 -2.45 -3.86
C ALA A 184 -10.96 -0.93 -3.64
N GLN A 185 -11.63 -0.46 -2.60
CA GLN A 185 -11.67 0.96 -2.24
C GLN A 185 -10.30 1.46 -1.77
N SER A 186 -9.59 0.70 -0.95
CA SER A 186 -8.25 1.07 -0.47
C SER A 186 -7.22 1.19 -1.59
N ILE A 187 -7.41 0.49 -2.72
CA ILE A 187 -6.58 0.65 -3.91
C ILE A 187 -7.05 1.83 -4.77
N GLY A 188 -8.37 2.02 -4.88
CA GLY A 188 -8.97 2.95 -5.82
C GLY A 188 -9.04 4.41 -5.34
N GLU A 189 -9.17 4.65 -4.03
CA GLU A 189 -9.27 6.00 -3.47
C GLU A 189 -7.96 6.80 -3.53
N PRO A 190 -6.76 6.21 -3.30
CA PRO A 190 -5.50 6.95 -3.40
C PRO A 190 -5.03 7.26 -4.83
N GLY A 191 -5.60 6.59 -5.84
CA GLY A 191 -5.18 6.70 -7.25
C GLY A 191 -5.74 7.92 -7.97
#